data_AF-A0AAJ6ZRP5-F1
#
_entry.id   AF-A0AAJ6ZRP5-F1
#
_cell.length_a   1.000
_cell.length_b   1.000
_cell.length_c   1.000
_cell.angle_alpha   90.00
_cell.angle_beta   90.00
_cell.angle_gamma   90.00
#
_symmetry.space_group_name_H-M   'P 1'
#
loop_
_entity.id
_entity.type
_entity.pdbx_description
1 polymer ?
#
loop_
_entity_poly.entity_id
_entity_poly.type
_entity_poly.pdbx_seq_one_letter_code
_entity_poly.pdbx_strand_id
1 'polypeptide(L)'
;MALILQYINDMQGFMDKYGDPRTNPWFLMSSPFPTLLICLSYVYLVKVLGPRFMENRKPFELKNVLIAYNFLQVLFSAWLFYESLMGGWLKHYSLRCQPVDYSDNPVATRMVHACWWYYFSKFTEFFDTIFFVLRKKFDHVSTLHVIHHGVMPMSVWFGVKFTPGGHSTFFGLLNTFVHIIMYTYYMLAAMGPQMRRYLWWKRYLTTLQMVQFIGIMVHAFQLLFIDCDYPRAFVWWIGMHAVMFFFLFKDFYNQSYSKPKVRAKSPQPVTTEIKEVYKNGTLKNGYTNGHTNGTGTFVRARTVLPAGN
;
A
#
# COMPACT_ATOMS: atom_id res chain seq x y z
N MET A 1 -26.10 3.53 30.58
CA MET A 1 -26.53 2.35 29.80
C MET A 1 -27.74 2.65 28.91
N ALA A 2 -28.81 3.26 29.43
CA ALA A 2 -30.01 3.61 28.64
C ALA A 2 -29.73 4.51 27.42
N LEU A 3 -28.92 5.56 27.55
CA LEU A 3 -28.57 6.46 26.42
C LEU A 3 -27.76 5.76 25.32
N ILE A 4 -26.87 4.85 25.69
CA ILE A 4 -26.05 4.10 24.72
C ILE A 4 -26.95 3.13 23.95
N LEU A 5 -27.86 2.44 24.65
CA LEU A 5 -28.83 1.54 24.04
C LEU A 5 -29.80 2.29 23.12
N GLN A 6 -30.24 3.49 23.51
CA GLN A 6 -31.06 4.35 22.67
C GLN A 6 -30.31 4.75 21.39
N TYR A 7 -29.06 5.19 21.50
CA TYR A 7 -28.25 5.54 20.34
C TYR A 7 -28.01 4.35 19.41
N ILE A 8 -27.75 3.16 19.97
CA ILE A 8 -27.61 1.92 19.17
C ILE A 8 -28.93 1.60 18.45
N ASN A 9 -30.08 1.73 19.12
CA ASN A 9 -31.39 1.48 18.52
C ASN A 9 -31.70 2.51 17.41
N ASP A 10 -31.39 3.78 17.62
CA ASP A 10 -31.58 4.84 16.63
C ASP A 10 -30.69 4.60 15.39
N MET A 11 -29.43 4.19 15.61
CA MET A 11 -28.53 3.79 14.52
C MET A 11 -29.03 2.55 13.77
N GLN A 12 -29.55 1.56 14.49
CA GLN A 12 -30.12 0.36 13.88
C GLN A 12 -31.33 0.73 13.02
N GLY A 13 -32.24 1.56 13.55
CA GLY A 13 -33.39 2.06 12.80
C GLY A 13 -32.99 2.87 11.57
N PHE A 14 -31.92 3.66 11.64
CA PHE A 14 -31.37 4.35 10.47
C PHE A 14 -30.85 3.37 9.42
N MET A 15 -30.07 2.37 9.84
CA MET A 15 -29.52 1.34 8.94
C MET A 15 -30.61 0.47 8.32
N ASP A 16 -31.67 0.15 9.05
CA ASP A 16 -32.78 -0.65 8.54
C ASP A 16 -33.64 0.15 7.55
N LYS A 17 -33.72 1.48 7.72
CA LYS A 17 -34.48 2.38 6.85
C LYS A 17 -33.75 2.75 5.56
N TYR A 18 -32.45 3.02 5.63
CA TYR A 18 -31.67 3.56 4.50
C TYR A 18 -30.63 2.59 3.94
N GLY A 19 -30.29 1.53 4.67
CA GLY A 19 -29.36 0.51 4.21
C GLY A 19 -30.00 -0.46 3.23
N ASP A 20 -29.16 -1.09 2.42
CA ASP A 20 -29.55 -2.12 1.48
C ASP A 20 -29.88 -3.43 2.23
N PRO A 21 -31.14 -3.89 2.20
CA PRO A 21 -31.57 -5.07 2.95
C PRO A 21 -30.87 -6.35 2.48
N ARG A 22 -30.39 -6.41 1.23
CA ARG A 22 -29.69 -7.58 0.66
C ARG A 22 -28.40 -7.90 1.41
N THR A 23 -27.80 -6.90 2.06
CA THR A 23 -26.54 -7.04 2.79
C THR A 23 -26.71 -7.39 4.28
N ASN A 24 -27.91 -7.23 4.84
CA ASN A 24 -28.19 -7.42 6.27
C ASN A 24 -27.73 -8.76 6.86
N PRO A 25 -27.93 -9.93 6.19
CA PRO A 25 -27.54 -11.21 6.77
C PRO A 25 -26.02 -11.48 6.67
N TRP A 26 -25.25 -10.62 6.01
CA TRP A 26 -23.85 -10.89 5.72
C TRP A 26 -22.94 -10.55 6.91
N PHE A 27 -21.83 -11.28 6.98
CA PHE A 27 -20.85 -11.11 8.05
C PHE A 27 -20.34 -9.65 8.09
N LEU A 28 -20.34 -9.08 9.30
CA LEU A 28 -20.00 -7.68 9.63
C LEU A 28 -20.92 -6.58 9.06
N MET A 29 -22.07 -6.89 8.46
CA MET A 29 -22.99 -5.90 7.89
C MET A 29 -24.14 -5.46 8.81
N SER A 30 -24.24 -6.04 10.02
CA SER A 30 -25.27 -5.69 11.00
C SER A 30 -25.07 -4.30 11.63
N SER A 31 -23.82 -3.88 11.80
CA SER A 31 -23.44 -2.63 12.46
C SER A 31 -22.02 -2.19 12.03
N PRO A 32 -21.68 -0.89 12.06
CA PRO A 32 -20.32 -0.43 11.79
C PRO A 32 -19.34 -0.73 12.93
N PHE A 33 -19.82 -0.97 14.16
CA PHE A 33 -18.97 -1.08 15.34
C PHE A 33 -17.97 -2.26 15.31
N PRO A 34 -18.34 -3.47 14.85
CA PRO A 34 -17.38 -4.56 14.66
C PRO A 34 -16.22 -4.17 13.71
N THR A 35 -16.53 -3.53 12.58
CA THR A 35 -15.52 -3.03 11.64
C THR A 35 -14.61 -2.01 12.30
N LEU A 36 -15.19 -1.03 12.99
CA LEU A 36 -14.45 0.01 13.70
C LEU A 36 -13.51 -0.60 14.75
N LEU A 37 -13.99 -1.55 15.54
CA LEU A 37 -13.19 -2.25 16.53
C LEU A 37 -12.01 -2.98 15.88
N ILE A 38 -12.24 -3.71 14.79
CA ILE A 38 -11.19 -4.40 14.03
C ILE A 38 -10.14 -3.42 13.51
N CYS A 39 -10.56 -2.28 12.94
CA CYS A 39 -9.66 -1.23 12.47
C CYS A 39 -8.80 -0.63 13.61
N LEU A 40 -9.42 -0.31 14.75
CA LEU A 40 -8.71 0.22 15.92
C LEU A 40 -7.74 -0.81 16.51
N SER A 41 -8.17 -2.07 16.63
CA SER A 41 -7.33 -3.17 17.07
C SER A 41 -6.14 -3.39 16.12
N TYR A 42 -6.35 -3.28 14.81
CA TYR A 42 -5.28 -3.34 13.82
C TYR A 42 -4.24 -2.24 14.04
N VAL A 43 -4.67 -0.97 14.18
CA VAL A 43 -3.75 0.16 14.41
C VAL A 43 -2.95 -0.04 15.69
N TYR A 44 -3.63 -0.43 16.79
CA TYR A 44 -2.97 -0.75 18.06
C TYR A 44 -1.96 -1.89 17.90
N LEU A 45 -2.34 -2.96 17.19
CA LEU A 45 -1.48 -4.12 16.95
C LEU A 45 -0.22 -3.72 16.19
N VAL A 46 -0.32 -2.96 15.10
CA VAL A 46 0.84 -2.68 14.24
C VAL A 46 1.72 -1.54 14.73
N LYS A 47 1.17 -0.59 15.50
CA LYS A 47 1.93 0.56 16.02
C LYS A 47 2.46 0.37 17.45
N VAL A 48 1.79 -0.44 18.28
CA VAL A 48 2.13 -0.55 19.71
C VAL A 48 2.49 -1.99 20.08
N LEU A 49 1.54 -2.91 19.99
CA LEU A 49 1.71 -4.26 20.53
C LEU A 49 2.78 -5.06 19.76
N GLY A 50 2.71 -5.03 18.44
CA GLY A 50 3.60 -5.78 17.55
C GLY A 50 5.06 -5.34 17.63
N PRO A 51 5.39 -4.04 17.53
CA PRO A 51 6.75 -3.55 17.75
C PRO A 51 7.30 -3.92 19.14
N ARG A 52 6.49 -3.77 20.20
CA ARG A 52 6.87 -4.17 21.57
C ARG A 52 7.10 -5.67 21.71
N PHE A 53 6.26 -6.49 21.07
CA PHE A 53 6.43 -7.94 21.03
C PHE A 53 7.71 -8.36 20.29
N MET A 54 8.09 -7.62 19.26
CA MET A 54 9.25 -7.91 18.42
C MET A 54 10.57 -7.35 18.96
N GLU A 55 10.54 -6.40 19.90
CA GLU A 55 11.73 -5.68 20.42
C GLU A 55 12.90 -6.62 20.72
N ASN A 56 12.65 -7.63 21.55
CA ASN A 56 13.65 -8.61 22.01
C ASN A 56 13.69 -9.92 21.18
N ARG A 57 13.08 -9.94 19.98
CA ARG A 57 13.04 -11.13 19.10
C ARG A 57 13.83 -10.92 17.82
N LYS A 58 14.32 -12.01 17.23
CA LYS A 58 14.88 -11.98 15.87
C LYS A 58 13.74 -11.81 14.85
N PRO A 59 13.97 -11.14 13.70
CA PRO A 59 12.97 -11.04 12.65
C PRO A 59 12.60 -12.43 12.14
N PHE A 60 11.31 -12.67 11.87
CA PHE A 60 10.85 -13.95 11.35
C PHE A 60 11.21 -14.14 9.87
N GLU A 61 11.66 -15.34 9.51
CA GLU A 61 11.93 -15.74 8.13
C GLU A 61 10.63 -16.24 7.46
N LEU A 62 9.86 -15.31 6.90
CA LEU A 62 8.52 -15.57 6.35
C LEU A 62 8.51 -15.65 4.81
N LYS A 63 9.62 -16.05 4.17
CA LYS A 63 9.74 -16.01 2.69
C LYS A 63 8.61 -16.74 1.97
N ASN A 64 8.42 -18.02 2.28
CA ASN A 64 7.42 -18.86 1.59
C ASN A 64 5.99 -18.42 1.93
N VAL A 65 5.76 -17.99 3.18
CA VAL A 65 4.48 -17.43 3.62
C VAL A 65 4.13 -16.18 2.81
N LEU A 66 5.09 -15.27 2.62
CA LEU A 66 4.88 -14.06 1.81
C LEU A 66 4.62 -14.40 0.35
N ILE A 67 5.33 -15.36 -0.25
CA ILE A 67 5.09 -15.75 -1.64
C ILE A 67 3.66 -16.29 -1.79
N ALA A 68 3.25 -17.23 -0.92
CA ALA A 68 1.92 -17.81 -0.95
C ALA A 68 0.83 -16.76 -0.70
N TYR A 69 1.01 -15.90 0.30
CA TYR A 69 0.08 -14.82 0.62
C TYR A 69 -0.09 -13.83 -0.54
N ASN A 70 1.01 -13.33 -1.13
CA ASN A 70 0.91 -12.39 -2.25
C ASN A 70 0.30 -13.07 -3.48
N PHE A 71 0.58 -14.35 -3.72
CA PHE A 71 -0.07 -15.12 -4.79
C PHE A 71 -1.59 -15.21 -4.59
N LEU A 72 -2.04 -15.55 -3.37
CA LEU A 72 -3.47 -15.58 -3.03
C LEU A 72 -4.11 -14.20 -3.19
N GLN A 73 -3.43 -13.13 -2.80
CA GLN A 73 -3.91 -11.75 -3.00
C GLN A 73 -4.05 -11.39 -4.48
N VAL A 74 -3.13 -11.84 -5.34
CA VAL A 74 -3.25 -11.67 -6.80
C VAL A 74 -4.49 -12.39 -7.32
N LEU A 75 -4.70 -13.66 -6.96
CA LEU A 75 -5.87 -14.42 -7.39
C LEU A 75 -7.17 -13.78 -6.92
N PHE A 76 -7.22 -13.36 -5.66
CA PHE A 76 -8.40 -12.75 -5.08
C PHE A 76 -8.71 -11.39 -5.71
N SER A 77 -7.70 -10.56 -5.96
CA SER A 77 -7.85 -9.28 -6.67
C SER A 77 -8.28 -9.48 -8.12
N ALA A 78 -7.74 -10.48 -8.81
CA ALA A 78 -8.11 -10.81 -10.19
C ALA A 78 -9.56 -11.30 -10.29
N TRP A 79 -9.98 -12.15 -9.34
CA TRP A 79 -11.37 -12.58 -9.24
C TRP A 79 -12.31 -11.42 -8.96
N LEU A 80 -12.01 -10.55 -8.00
CA LEU A 80 -12.81 -9.34 -7.72
C LEU A 80 -12.89 -8.38 -8.90
N PHE A 81 -11.79 -8.21 -9.63
CA PHE A 81 -11.76 -7.41 -10.85
C PHE A 81 -12.69 -7.99 -11.92
N TYR A 82 -12.64 -9.32 -12.12
CA TYR A 82 -13.56 -10.03 -13.02
C TYR A 82 -15.03 -9.90 -12.57
N GLU A 83 -15.32 -10.06 -11.28
CA GLU A 83 -16.68 -9.89 -10.74
C GLU A 83 -17.20 -8.46 -10.93
N SER A 84 -16.35 -7.45 -10.75
CA SER A 84 -16.70 -6.04 -10.98
C SER A 84 -16.98 -5.74 -12.46
N LEU A 85 -16.19 -6.33 -13.36
CA LEU A 85 -16.40 -6.22 -14.80
C LEU A 85 -17.73 -6.86 -15.21
N MET A 86 -17.96 -8.10 -14.81
CA MET A 86 -19.14 -8.87 -15.20
C MET A 86 -20.41 -8.45 -14.46
N GLY A 87 -20.29 -7.88 -13.27
CA GLY A 87 -21.39 -7.31 -12.49
C GLY A 87 -21.84 -5.92 -12.97
N GLY A 88 -21.14 -5.31 -13.93
CA GLY A 88 -21.58 -4.04 -14.50
C GLY A 88 -20.63 -3.41 -15.51
N TRP A 89 -19.38 -3.18 -15.12
CA TRP A 89 -18.46 -2.27 -15.83
C TRP A 89 -18.08 -2.68 -17.25
N LEU A 90 -18.22 -3.96 -17.61
CA LEU A 90 -17.89 -4.42 -18.95
C LEU A 90 -19.04 -4.24 -19.96
N LYS A 91 -20.30 -4.32 -19.52
CA LYS A 91 -21.45 -4.48 -20.43
C LYS A 91 -22.66 -3.61 -20.10
N HIS A 92 -22.83 -3.21 -18.85
CA HIS A 92 -24.10 -2.64 -18.36
C HIS A 92 -23.96 -1.23 -17.81
N TYR A 93 -22.80 -0.88 -17.26
CA TYR A 93 -22.62 0.40 -16.57
C TYR A 93 -22.16 1.51 -17.51
N SER A 94 -22.65 2.72 -17.25
CA SER A 94 -22.17 3.96 -17.86
C SER A 94 -21.01 4.55 -17.06
N LEU A 95 -19.97 5.00 -17.74
CA LEU A 95 -18.85 5.75 -17.12
C LEU A 95 -19.22 7.20 -16.76
N ARG A 96 -20.41 7.67 -17.15
CA ARG A 96 -20.87 9.04 -16.87
C ARG A 96 -21.72 9.15 -15.61
N CYS A 97 -22.89 8.53 -15.64
CA CYS A 97 -23.83 8.47 -14.53
C CYS A 97 -24.31 7.03 -14.40
N GLN A 98 -24.06 6.43 -13.25
CA GLN A 98 -24.52 5.09 -12.94
C GLN A 98 -25.22 5.04 -11.57
N PRO A 99 -26.56 5.02 -11.53
CA PRO A 99 -27.30 4.84 -10.29
C PRO A 99 -27.08 3.42 -9.71
N VAL A 100 -27.45 3.26 -8.44
CA VAL A 100 -27.42 1.95 -7.77
C VAL A 100 -28.70 1.20 -8.12
N ASP A 101 -28.56 -0.05 -8.58
CA ASP A 101 -29.69 -0.95 -8.79
C ASP A 101 -29.98 -1.75 -7.51
N TYR A 102 -31.11 -1.43 -6.87
CA TYR A 102 -31.58 -2.09 -5.65
C TYR A 102 -32.48 -3.31 -5.89
N SER A 103 -32.69 -3.71 -7.14
CA SER A 103 -33.49 -4.89 -7.48
C SER A 103 -32.73 -6.21 -7.26
N ASP A 104 -33.44 -7.33 -7.23
CA ASP A 104 -32.86 -8.68 -7.16
C ASP A 104 -32.37 -9.21 -8.53
N ASN A 105 -32.12 -8.32 -9.50
CA ASN A 105 -31.56 -8.68 -10.79
C ASN A 105 -30.22 -9.44 -10.60
N PRO A 106 -30.00 -10.60 -11.25
CA PRO A 106 -28.77 -11.37 -11.12
C PRO A 106 -27.48 -10.56 -11.31
N VAL A 107 -27.48 -9.57 -12.22
CA VAL A 107 -26.31 -8.70 -12.45
C VAL A 107 -26.10 -7.73 -11.28
N ALA A 108 -27.18 -7.14 -10.77
CA ALA A 108 -27.13 -6.24 -9.61
C ALA A 108 -26.67 -7.00 -8.36
N THR A 109 -27.30 -8.14 -8.06
CA THR A 109 -26.94 -9.01 -6.92
C THR A 109 -25.49 -9.47 -7.01
N ARG A 110 -24.97 -9.80 -8.20
CA ARG A 110 -23.56 -10.10 -8.41
C ARG A 110 -22.65 -8.94 -8.01
N MET A 111 -22.98 -7.70 -8.39
CA MET A 111 -22.24 -6.51 -7.99
C MET A 111 -22.28 -6.29 -6.46
N VAL A 112 -23.43 -6.50 -5.82
CA VAL A 112 -23.56 -6.39 -4.35
C VAL A 112 -22.61 -7.40 -3.66
N HIS A 113 -22.57 -8.65 -4.15
CA HIS A 113 -21.62 -9.65 -3.65
C HIS A 113 -20.16 -9.24 -3.88
N ALA A 114 -19.83 -8.73 -5.06
CA ALA A 114 -18.49 -8.21 -5.35
C ALA A 114 -18.09 -7.07 -4.40
N CYS A 115 -19.04 -6.17 -4.08
CA CYS A 115 -18.82 -5.08 -3.12
C CYS A 115 -18.50 -5.62 -1.71
N TRP A 116 -19.23 -6.62 -1.23
CA TRP A 116 -18.96 -7.22 0.08
C TRP A 116 -17.64 -7.99 0.10
N TRP A 117 -17.31 -8.73 -0.95
CA TRP A 117 -16.00 -9.40 -1.03
C TRP A 117 -14.84 -8.41 -1.17
N TYR A 118 -15.06 -7.27 -1.83
CA TYR A 118 -14.10 -6.18 -1.85
C TYR A 118 -13.93 -5.53 -0.47
N TYR A 119 -15.00 -5.38 0.30
CA TYR A 119 -14.91 -4.99 1.71
C TYR A 119 -14.11 -6.01 2.53
N PHE A 120 -14.42 -7.31 2.37
CA PHE A 120 -13.71 -8.38 3.07
C PHE A 120 -12.21 -8.39 2.72
N SER A 121 -11.87 -8.12 1.46
CA SER A 121 -10.47 -8.07 1.03
C SER A 121 -9.65 -7.04 1.78
N LYS A 122 -10.22 -5.89 2.16
CA LYS A 122 -9.49 -4.88 2.94
C LYS A 122 -8.97 -5.41 4.29
N PHE A 123 -9.64 -6.39 4.92
CA PHE A 123 -9.11 -7.04 6.13
C PHE A 123 -8.00 -8.03 5.82
N THR A 124 -8.07 -8.74 4.70
CA THR A 124 -6.97 -9.62 4.27
C THR A 124 -5.69 -8.84 4.01
N GLU A 125 -5.80 -7.57 3.63
CA GLU A 125 -4.65 -6.69 3.40
C GLU A 125 -3.97 -6.23 4.70
N PHE A 126 -4.60 -6.38 5.88
CA PHE A 126 -3.96 -6.08 7.17
C PHE A 126 -2.70 -6.93 7.42
N PHE A 127 -2.66 -8.12 6.82
CA PHE A 127 -1.52 -9.01 6.93
C PHE A 127 -0.26 -8.41 6.30
N ASP A 128 -0.37 -7.47 5.34
CA ASP A 128 0.78 -6.74 4.78
C ASP A 128 1.61 -6.10 5.89
N THR A 129 0.95 -5.31 6.73
CA THR A 129 1.57 -4.59 7.84
C THR A 129 2.02 -5.53 8.95
N ILE A 130 1.24 -6.57 9.24
CA ILE A 130 1.61 -7.57 10.24
C ILE A 130 2.91 -8.26 9.83
N PHE A 131 3.07 -8.62 8.55
CA PHE A 131 4.32 -9.20 8.06
C PHE A 131 5.49 -8.21 8.12
N PHE A 132 5.27 -6.92 7.87
CA PHE A 132 6.33 -5.91 8.06
C PHE A 132 6.81 -5.86 9.51
N VAL A 133 5.87 -5.85 10.46
CA VAL A 133 6.18 -5.84 11.90
C VAL A 133 6.94 -7.10 12.32
N LEU A 134 6.45 -8.30 11.95
CA LEU A 134 7.10 -9.57 12.27
C LEU A 134 8.50 -9.72 11.65
N ARG A 135 8.77 -9.02 10.54
CA ARG A 135 10.09 -9.00 9.88
C ARG A 135 10.99 -7.85 10.33
N LYS A 136 10.57 -7.07 11.34
CA LYS A 136 11.24 -5.84 11.78
C LYS A 136 11.51 -4.85 10.65
N LYS A 137 10.61 -4.77 9.67
CA LYS A 137 10.67 -3.84 8.54
C LYS A 137 9.83 -2.59 8.84
N PHE A 138 10.12 -1.92 9.96
CA PHE A 138 9.33 -0.79 10.45
C PHE A 138 9.33 0.42 9.50
N ASP A 139 10.37 0.61 8.69
CA ASP A 139 10.41 1.64 7.63
C ASP A 139 9.30 1.45 6.58
N HIS A 140 8.81 0.21 6.41
CA HIS A 140 7.69 -0.08 5.52
C HIS A 140 6.32 0.19 6.17
N VAL A 141 6.25 0.28 7.50
CA VAL A 141 5.04 0.65 8.27
C VAL A 141 4.86 2.17 8.29
N SER A 142 4.82 2.74 7.08
CA SER A 142 4.72 4.19 6.88
C SER A 142 3.37 4.73 7.35
N THR A 143 3.32 6.04 7.58
CA THR A 143 2.06 6.75 7.89
C THR A 143 1.01 6.53 6.81
N LEU A 144 1.41 6.61 5.52
CA LEU A 144 0.53 6.30 4.38
C LEU A 144 -0.09 4.91 4.51
N HIS A 145 0.73 3.90 4.75
CA HIS A 145 0.27 2.50 4.78
C HIS A 145 -0.70 2.24 5.94
N VAL A 146 -0.39 2.77 7.13
CA VAL A 146 -1.26 2.58 8.30
C VAL A 146 -2.57 3.38 8.19
N ILE A 147 -2.52 4.62 7.69
CA ILE A 147 -3.74 5.40 7.44
C ILE A 147 -4.62 4.71 6.38
N HIS A 148 -4.01 4.26 5.28
CA HIS A 148 -4.73 3.56 4.22
C HIS A 148 -5.43 2.30 4.75
N HIS A 149 -4.67 1.32 5.27
CA HIS A 149 -5.31 0.09 5.75
C HIS A 149 -6.19 0.32 6.98
N GLY A 150 -5.88 1.29 7.85
CA GLY A 150 -6.72 1.60 9.00
C GLY A 150 -8.11 2.14 8.64
N VAL A 151 -8.19 3.00 7.62
CA VAL A 151 -9.44 3.69 7.23
C VAL A 151 -10.24 2.93 6.17
N MET A 152 -9.58 2.23 5.24
CA MET A 152 -10.24 1.64 4.07
C MET A 152 -11.39 0.68 4.40
N PRO A 153 -11.26 -0.31 5.32
CA PRO A 153 -12.39 -1.19 5.63
C PRO A 153 -13.61 -0.44 6.17
N MET A 154 -13.39 0.55 7.04
CA MET A 154 -14.48 1.37 7.59
C MET A 154 -15.12 2.24 6.52
N SER A 155 -14.32 2.82 5.63
CA SER A 155 -14.80 3.64 4.52
C SER A 155 -15.64 2.83 3.53
N VAL A 156 -15.19 1.62 3.19
CA VAL A 156 -15.91 0.71 2.28
C VAL A 156 -17.17 0.14 2.91
N TRP A 157 -17.21 -0.07 4.23
CA TRP A 157 -18.40 -0.56 4.94
C TRP A 157 -19.64 0.28 4.65
N PHE A 158 -19.53 1.61 4.68
CA PHE A 158 -20.64 2.51 4.33
C PHE A 158 -21.06 2.37 2.86
N GLY A 159 -20.09 2.14 1.96
CA GLY A 159 -20.38 1.85 0.56
C GLY A 159 -21.22 0.58 0.41
N VAL A 160 -20.80 -0.53 1.03
CA VAL A 160 -21.55 -1.80 0.96
C VAL A 160 -22.93 -1.68 1.61
N LYS A 161 -23.03 -1.01 2.76
CA LYS A 161 -24.29 -0.92 3.49
C LYS A 161 -25.34 -0.06 2.77
N PHE A 162 -24.95 1.02 2.10
CA PHE A 162 -25.91 2.00 1.58
C PHE A 162 -25.90 2.13 0.05
N THR A 163 -24.79 1.84 -0.62
CA THR A 163 -24.63 1.96 -2.08
C THR A 163 -23.84 0.79 -2.68
N PRO A 164 -24.25 -0.48 -2.49
CA PRO A 164 -23.49 -1.65 -2.97
C PRO A 164 -23.65 -1.87 -4.49
N GLY A 165 -23.22 -0.89 -5.28
CA GLY A 165 -23.37 -0.90 -6.72
C GLY A 165 -23.19 0.48 -7.34
N GLY A 166 -23.34 0.54 -8.65
CA GLY A 166 -23.35 1.78 -9.40
C GLY A 166 -22.03 2.57 -9.35
N HIS A 167 -22.14 3.89 -9.35
CA HIS A 167 -21.05 4.82 -9.62
C HIS A 167 -19.83 4.67 -8.69
N SER A 168 -20.04 4.39 -7.40
CA SER A 168 -18.95 4.20 -6.43
C SER A 168 -18.05 3.02 -6.79
N THR A 169 -18.60 1.95 -7.34
CA THR A 169 -17.84 0.70 -7.55
C THR A 169 -16.69 0.83 -8.54
N PHE A 170 -16.62 1.94 -9.29
CA PHE A 170 -15.50 2.27 -10.17
C PHE A 170 -14.16 2.34 -9.42
N PHE A 171 -14.16 2.86 -8.18
CA PHE A 171 -12.91 2.90 -7.41
C PHE A 171 -12.45 1.48 -7.01
N GLY A 172 -13.40 0.58 -6.72
CA GLY A 172 -13.11 -0.83 -6.43
C GLY A 172 -12.57 -1.56 -7.66
N LEU A 173 -13.13 -1.30 -8.84
CA LEU A 173 -12.64 -1.82 -10.12
C LEU A 173 -11.18 -1.41 -10.38
N LEU A 174 -10.86 -0.12 -10.29
CA LEU A 174 -9.48 0.34 -10.52
C LEU A 174 -8.54 -0.14 -9.42
N ASN A 175 -8.97 -0.15 -8.15
CA ASN A 175 -8.15 -0.62 -7.04
C ASN A 175 -7.78 -2.09 -7.19
N THR A 176 -8.73 -2.96 -7.51
CA THR A 176 -8.48 -4.40 -7.71
C THR A 176 -7.52 -4.63 -8.87
N PHE A 177 -7.68 -3.92 -9.99
CA PHE A 177 -6.71 -3.97 -11.10
C PHE A 177 -5.29 -3.61 -10.68
N VAL A 178 -5.12 -2.49 -9.96
CA VAL A 178 -3.80 -2.07 -9.49
C VAL A 178 -3.26 -3.03 -8.42
N HIS A 179 -4.12 -3.61 -7.58
CA HIS A 179 -3.73 -4.61 -6.58
C HIS A 179 -3.20 -5.90 -7.22
N ILE A 180 -3.75 -6.35 -8.35
CA ILE A 180 -3.18 -7.47 -9.13
C ILE A 180 -1.70 -7.20 -9.44
N ILE A 181 -1.39 -6.01 -9.96
CA ILE A 181 -0.03 -5.63 -10.36
C ILE A 181 0.86 -5.43 -9.13
N MET A 182 0.35 -4.77 -8.09
CA MET A 182 1.07 -4.50 -6.83
C MET A 182 1.44 -5.79 -6.09
N TYR A 183 0.49 -6.71 -5.89
CA TYR A 183 0.77 -7.98 -5.23
C TYR A 183 1.64 -8.90 -6.07
N THR A 184 1.55 -8.83 -7.40
CA THR A 184 2.51 -9.50 -8.29
C THR A 184 3.93 -8.97 -8.05
N TYR A 185 4.10 -7.65 -7.96
CA TYR A 185 5.39 -7.04 -7.61
C TYR A 185 5.90 -7.53 -6.25
N TYR A 186 5.05 -7.56 -5.22
CA TYR A 186 5.45 -8.01 -3.88
C TYR A 186 5.80 -9.50 -3.83
N MET A 187 5.05 -10.35 -4.54
CA MET A 187 5.36 -11.76 -4.71
C MET A 187 6.75 -11.95 -5.32
N LEU A 188 7.04 -11.29 -6.44
CA LEU A 188 8.34 -11.34 -7.11
C LEU A 188 9.46 -10.80 -6.21
N ALA A 189 9.20 -9.72 -5.45
CA ALA A 189 10.17 -9.15 -4.51
C ALA A 189 10.48 -10.10 -3.33
N ALA A 190 9.55 -10.97 -2.94
CA ALA A 190 9.72 -11.96 -1.88
C ALA A 190 10.57 -13.17 -2.33
N MET A 191 10.62 -13.49 -3.64
CA MET A 191 11.41 -14.63 -4.17
C MET A 191 12.92 -14.49 -3.94
N GLY A 192 13.42 -13.27 -3.72
CA GLY A 192 14.77 -12.99 -3.23
C GLY A 192 15.59 -12.08 -4.14
N PRO A 193 16.89 -11.88 -3.83
CA PRO A 193 17.76 -10.95 -4.55
C PRO A 193 17.88 -11.24 -6.06
N GLN A 194 17.84 -12.52 -6.43
CA GLN A 194 17.88 -12.97 -7.82
C GLN A 194 16.70 -12.45 -8.65
N MET A 195 15.54 -12.20 -8.04
CA MET A 195 14.39 -11.63 -8.72
C MET A 195 14.33 -10.11 -8.60
N ARG A 196 14.73 -9.55 -7.45
CA ARG A 196 14.70 -8.09 -7.20
C ARG A 196 15.46 -7.28 -8.24
N ARG A 197 16.53 -7.82 -8.84
CA ARG A 197 17.28 -7.17 -9.92
C ARG A 197 16.44 -6.84 -11.16
N TYR A 198 15.38 -7.59 -11.42
CA TYR A 198 14.49 -7.37 -12.57
C TYR A 198 13.32 -6.43 -12.26
N LEU A 199 13.16 -6.02 -10.99
CA LEU A 199 12.06 -5.16 -10.53
C LEU A 199 12.37 -3.67 -10.66
N TRP A 200 12.98 -3.26 -11.78
CA TRP A 200 13.33 -1.87 -12.08
C TRP A 200 12.10 -0.96 -12.20
N TRP A 201 10.93 -1.55 -12.45
CA TRP A 201 9.68 -0.84 -12.71
C TRP A 201 8.91 -0.41 -11.45
N LYS A 202 9.50 -0.54 -10.25
CA LYS A 202 8.89 -0.09 -8.97
C LYS A 202 8.34 1.34 -9.04
N ARG A 203 9.06 2.26 -9.70
CA ARG A 203 8.63 3.65 -9.85
C ARG A 203 7.33 3.77 -10.65
N TYR A 204 7.18 2.98 -11.72
CA TYR A 204 5.98 2.98 -12.55
C TYR A 204 4.78 2.41 -11.81
N LEU A 205 4.99 1.44 -10.91
CA LEU A 205 3.92 0.97 -10.02
C LEU A 205 3.37 2.10 -9.14
N THR A 206 4.24 2.89 -8.51
CA THR A 206 3.80 4.03 -7.71
C THR A 206 3.11 5.09 -8.58
N THR A 207 3.59 5.33 -9.80
CA THR A 207 2.91 6.22 -10.75
C THR A 207 1.53 5.71 -11.13
N LEU A 208 1.37 4.40 -11.37
CA LEU A 208 0.08 3.78 -11.67
C LEU A 208 -0.92 3.97 -10.52
N GLN A 209 -0.49 3.80 -9.27
CA GLN A 209 -1.32 4.07 -8.08
C GLN A 209 -1.76 5.53 -8.01
N MET A 210 -0.88 6.49 -8.33
CA MET A 210 -1.26 7.91 -8.37
C MET A 210 -2.25 8.22 -9.50
N VAL A 211 -2.06 7.64 -10.69
CA VAL A 211 -2.97 7.79 -11.83
C VAL A 211 -4.34 7.20 -11.51
N GLN A 212 -4.40 6.06 -10.80
CA GLN A 212 -5.65 5.49 -10.30
C GLN A 212 -6.45 6.52 -9.48
N PHE A 213 -5.83 7.22 -8.53
CA PHE A 213 -6.55 8.21 -7.72
C PHE A 213 -7.06 9.38 -8.55
N ILE A 214 -6.32 9.81 -9.57
CA ILE A 214 -6.79 10.82 -10.53
C ILE A 214 -8.03 10.32 -11.27
N GLY A 215 -8.00 9.09 -11.79
CA GLY A 215 -9.14 8.48 -12.47
C GLY A 215 -10.38 8.39 -11.56
N ILE A 216 -10.19 8.01 -10.30
CA ILE A 216 -11.26 7.96 -9.29
C ILE A 216 -11.82 9.36 -9.02
N MET A 217 -10.98 10.38 -8.86
CA MET A 217 -11.43 11.76 -8.62
C MET A 217 -12.24 12.31 -9.79
N VAL A 218 -11.75 12.15 -11.02
CA VAL A 218 -12.47 12.59 -12.23
C VAL A 218 -13.80 11.86 -12.34
N HIS A 219 -13.78 10.54 -12.18
CA HIS A 219 -15.01 9.75 -12.25
C HIS A 219 -16.00 10.13 -11.16
N ALA A 220 -15.57 10.34 -9.91
CA ALA A 220 -16.45 10.72 -8.81
C ALA A 220 -17.03 12.14 -9.01
N PHE A 221 -16.17 13.15 -9.18
CA PHE A 221 -16.58 14.55 -9.20
C PHE A 221 -17.35 14.94 -10.46
N GLN A 222 -17.33 14.15 -11.54
CA GLN A 222 -18.17 14.43 -12.71
C GLN A 222 -19.67 14.51 -12.35
N LEU A 223 -20.13 13.76 -11.34
CA LEU A 223 -21.53 13.78 -10.88
C LEU A 223 -21.93 15.07 -10.17
N LEU A 224 -20.97 15.94 -9.85
CA LEU A 224 -21.28 17.28 -9.33
C LEU A 224 -21.77 18.22 -10.45
N PHE A 225 -21.52 17.87 -11.71
CA PHE A 225 -21.83 18.66 -12.89
C PHE A 225 -22.88 18.00 -13.81
N ILE A 226 -23.37 16.82 -13.45
CA ILE A 226 -24.33 16.03 -14.23
C ILE A 226 -25.48 15.62 -13.30
N ASP A 227 -26.71 15.79 -13.76
CA ASP A 227 -27.88 15.28 -13.04
C ASP A 227 -27.92 13.75 -13.12
N CYS A 228 -27.78 13.12 -11.96
CA CYS A 228 -27.71 11.67 -11.81
C CYS A 228 -28.42 11.26 -10.53
N ASP A 229 -29.20 10.17 -10.59
CA ASP A 229 -29.86 9.59 -9.42
C ASP A 229 -28.87 8.76 -8.58
N TYR A 230 -27.85 9.44 -8.08
CA TYR A 230 -26.81 8.87 -7.24
C TYR A 230 -26.54 9.78 -6.04
N PRO A 231 -26.45 9.24 -4.81
CA PRO A 231 -26.31 10.07 -3.62
C PRO A 231 -25.04 10.94 -3.63
N ARG A 232 -25.22 12.28 -3.65
CA ARG A 232 -24.11 13.26 -3.65
C ARG A 232 -23.19 13.14 -2.42
N ALA A 233 -23.70 12.66 -1.29
CA ALA A 233 -22.90 12.41 -0.10
C ALA A 233 -21.77 11.40 -0.38
N PHE A 234 -22.04 10.33 -1.14
CA PHE A 234 -21.05 9.32 -1.50
C PHE A 234 -20.05 9.81 -2.54
N VAL A 235 -20.46 10.75 -3.41
CA VAL A 235 -19.55 11.43 -4.34
C VAL A 235 -18.47 12.20 -3.58
N TRP A 236 -18.88 13.03 -2.61
CA TRP A 236 -17.95 13.75 -1.75
C TRP A 236 -17.09 12.81 -0.90
N TRP A 237 -17.70 11.77 -0.33
CA TRP A 237 -16.99 10.78 0.47
C TRP A 237 -15.84 10.14 -0.32
N ILE A 238 -16.11 9.57 -1.49
CA ILE A 238 -15.12 8.88 -2.32
C ILE A 238 -14.10 9.87 -2.89
N GLY A 239 -14.57 11.01 -3.41
CA GLY A 239 -13.72 12.03 -3.99
C GLY A 239 -12.70 12.58 -3.00
N MET A 240 -13.13 12.92 -1.77
CA MET A 240 -12.23 13.44 -0.73
C MET A 240 -11.23 12.39 -0.22
N HIS A 241 -11.65 11.11 -0.12
CA HIS A 241 -10.70 10.03 0.20
C HIS A 241 -9.64 9.88 -0.90
N ALA A 242 -10.04 9.95 -2.18
CA ALA A 242 -9.10 9.89 -3.30
C ALA A 242 -8.12 11.07 -3.31
N VAL A 243 -8.58 12.29 -2.99
CA VAL A 243 -7.73 13.47 -2.82
C VAL A 243 -6.70 13.25 -1.71
N MET A 244 -7.14 12.80 -0.53
CA MET A 244 -6.26 12.52 0.60
C MET A 244 -5.17 11.50 0.24
N PHE A 245 -5.55 10.36 -0.35
CA PHE A 245 -4.58 9.34 -0.74
C PHE A 245 -3.65 9.80 -1.86
N PHE A 246 -4.14 10.58 -2.81
CA PHE A 246 -3.29 11.16 -3.85
C PHE A 246 -2.15 11.99 -3.24
N PHE A 247 -2.44 12.85 -2.26
CA PHE A 247 -1.41 13.66 -1.61
C PHE A 247 -0.45 12.81 -0.78
N LEU A 248 -0.93 11.80 -0.05
CA LEU A 248 -0.06 10.88 0.71
C LEU A 248 0.88 10.09 -0.22
N PHE A 249 0.38 9.62 -1.37
CA PHE A 249 1.20 8.94 -2.38
C PHE A 249 2.16 9.88 -3.09
N LYS A 250 1.76 11.12 -3.37
CA LYS A 250 2.62 12.16 -3.94
C LYS A 250 3.78 12.49 -3.00
N ASP A 251 3.50 12.63 -1.71
CA ASP A 251 4.52 12.84 -0.69
C ASP A 251 5.49 11.65 -0.61
N PHE A 252 4.96 10.42 -0.53
CA PHE A 252 5.77 9.19 -0.59
C PHE A 252 6.66 9.12 -1.84
N TYR A 253 6.10 9.45 -3.01
CA TYR A 253 6.82 9.46 -4.28
C TYR A 253 7.97 10.46 -4.26
N ASN A 254 7.71 11.68 -3.79
CA ASN A 254 8.73 12.73 -3.70
C ASN A 254 9.85 12.34 -2.74
N GLN A 255 9.52 11.76 -1.58
CA GLN A 255 10.51 11.29 -0.62
C GLN A 255 11.33 10.11 -1.16
N SER A 256 10.71 9.20 -1.91
CA SER A 256 11.36 7.98 -2.41
C SER A 256 12.18 8.16 -3.68
N TYR A 257 11.77 9.07 -4.57
CA TYR A 257 12.32 9.17 -5.93
C TYR A 257 12.83 10.55 -6.33
N SER A 258 12.32 11.64 -5.73
CA SER A 258 12.64 13.01 -6.16
C SER A 258 13.72 13.67 -5.30
N LYS A 259 13.86 13.28 -4.03
CA LYS A 259 14.96 13.80 -3.17
C LYS A 259 16.28 13.14 -3.57
N PRO A 260 17.36 13.90 -3.85
CA PRO A 260 18.68 13.32 -3.99
C PRO A 260 19.00 12.58 -2.70
N LYS A 261 19.40 11.30 -2.80
CA LYS A 261 20.00 10.62 -1.64
C LYS A 261 21.21 11.46 -1.23
N VAL A 262 21.11 12.17 -0.11
CA VAL A 262 22.29 12.73 0.53
C VAL A 262 23.16 11.53 0.87
N ARG A 263 24.15 11.26 0.02
CA ARG A 263 25.18 10.28 0.31
C ARG A 263 25.83 10.81 1.59
N ALA A 264 25.70 10.06 2.69
CA ALA A 264 26.43 10.39 3.91
C ALA A 264 27.88 10.67 3.48
N LYS A 265 28.38 11.89 3.71
CA LYS A 265 29.77 12.20 3.45
C LYS A 265 30.57 11.15 4.20
N SER A 266 31.33 10.33 3.49
CA SER A 266 32.36 9.53 4.13
C SER A 266 33.15 10.46 5.05
N PRO A 267 33.44 10.09 6.31
CA PRO A 267 34.34 10.86 7.14
C PRO A 267 35.57 11.18 6.29
N GLN A 268 35.89 12.47 6.13
CA GLN A 268 37.16 12.81 5.51
C GLN A 268 38.26 12.16 6.34
N PRO A 269 39.24 11.48 5.74
CA PRO A 269 40.37 10.98 6.49
C PRO A 269 41.02 12.19 7.17
N VAL A 270 41.04 12.19 8.50
CA VAL A 270 41.85 13.12 9.27
C VAL A 270 43.29 12.81 8.89
N THR A 271 43.91 13.68 8.09
CA THR A 271 45.35 13.66 7.87
C THR A 271 46.00 14.14 9.15
N THR A 272 46.32 13.21 10.04
CA THR A 272 47.25 13.47 11.14
C THR A 272 48.63 13.60 10.51
N GLU A 273 49.16 14.82 10.40
CA GLU A 273 50.59 15.02 10.11
C GLU A 273 51.40 14.42 11.26
N ILE A 274 51.91 13.20 11.07
CA ILE A 274 52.94 12.67 11.95
C ILE A 274 54.25 13.33 11.51
N LYS A 275 54.70 14.35 12.23
CA LYS A 275 56.08 14.85 12.15
C LYS A 275 57.01 13.81 12.79
N GLU A 276 57.38 12.78 12.04
CA GLU A 276 58.50 11.92 12.46
C GLU A 276 59.82 12.59 12.09
N VAL A 277 60.50 13.11 13.12
CA VAL A 277 61.90 13.50 13.06
C VAL A 277 62.73 12.22 13.10
N TYR A 278 63.21 11.75 11.95
CA TYR A 278 64.24 10.70 11.92
C TYR A 278 65.63 11.29 11.69
N LYS A 279 66.48 11.08 12.70
CA LYS A 279 67.92 11.29 12.71
C LYS A 279 68.63 10.34 11.73
N ASN A 280 69.73 10.82 11.17
CA ASN A 280 70.70 10.13 10.31
C ASN A 280 70.90 8.64 10.64
N GLY A 281 70.71 7.78 9.63
CA GLY A 281 71.11 6.38 9.64
C GLY A 281 71.35 5.87 8.23
N THR A 282 72.60 5.58 7.91
CA THR A 282 73.10 5.01 6.65
C THR A 282 72.55 3.62 6.38
N LEU A 283 72.08 3.36 5.15
CA LEU A 283 71.97 2.02 4.58
C LEU A 283 72.62 1.99 3.19
N LYS A 284 73.60 1.08 3.05
CA LYS A 284 74.40 0.78 1.85
C LYS A 284 73.74 -0.32 1.00
N ASN A 285 73.81 -0.13 -0.32
CA ASN A 285 73.83 -1.10 -1.44
C ASN A 285 72.61 -2.03 -1.64
N GLY A 286 72.08 -2.26 -2.85
CA GLY A 286 72.58 -1.90 -4.18
C GLY A 286 71.64 -2.31 -5.33
N TYR A 287 72.15 -2.07 -6.54
CA TYR A 287 71.63 -2.32 -7.90
C TYR A 287 70.69 -1.27 -8.52
N THR A 288 71.34 -0.36 -9.26
CA THR A 288 70.78 0.47 -10.34
C THR A 288 70.75 -0.32 -11.66
N ASN A 289 69.68 -0.18 -12.43
CA ASN A 289 69.72 0.26 -13.84
C ASN A 289 68.31 0.33 -14.44
N GLY A 290 67.93 1.50 -14.93
CA GLY A 290 66.72 1.70 -15.74
C GLY A 290 66.16 3.11 -15.64
N HIS A 291 66.74 4.06 -16.40
CA HIS A 291 66.10 5.34 -16.69
C HIS A 291 65.15 5.17 -17.87
N THR A 292 63.85 5.41 -17.68
CA THR A 292 62.99 6.02 -18.70
C THR A 292 61.87 6.83 -18.05
N ASN A 293 61.71 8.06 -18.56
CA ASN A 293 60.65 9.01 -18.26
C ASN A 293 59.29 8.51 -18.75
N GLY A 294 58.22 8.76 -17.99
CA GLY A 294 56.86 8.77 -18.54
C GLY A 294 55.79 8.09 -17.68
N THR A 295 54.85 8.92 -17.21
CA THR A 295 53.46 8.57 -16.85
C THR A 295 53.26 7.38 -15.91
N GLY A 296 53.27 7.67 -14.60
CA GLY A 296 52.90 6.73 -13.55
C GLY A 296 51.46 6.20 -13.70
N THR A 297 51.36 4.93 -14.06
CA THR A 297 50.19 4.07 -13.93
C THR A 297 49.72 4.02 -12.47
N PHE A 298 48.49 4.45 -12.22
CA PHE A 298 47.79 4.20 -10.97
C PHE A 298 47.52 2.69 -10.83
N VAL A 299 48.24 2.01 -9.93
CA VAL A 299 47.84 0.68 -9.47
C VAL A 299 46.63 0.86 -8.56
N ARG A 300 45.44 0.60 -9.10
CA ARG A 300 44.17 0.65 -8.37
C ARG A 300 44.12 -0.54 -7.39
N ALA A 301 44.49 -0.31 -6.13
CA ALA A 301 44.21 -1.25 -5.07
C ALA A 301 42.69 -1.45 -4.96
N ARG A 302 42.24 -2.70 -5.15
CA ARG A 302 40.84 -3.11 -5.09
C ARG A 302 40.38 -3.04 -3.64
N THR A 303 39.69 -1.97 -3.26
CA THR A 303 39.04 -1.87 -1.95
C THR A 303 37.86 -2.84 -1.93
N VAL A 304 38.00 -3.93 -1.18
CA VAL A 304 36.87 -4.79 -0.81
C VAL A 304 36.03 -4.01 0.20
N LEU A 305 34.85 -3.55 -0.22
CA LEU A 305 33.87 -3.01 0.71
C LEU A 305 33.26 -4.17 1.52
N PRO A 306 33.20 -4.09 2.86
CA PRO A 306 32.51 -5.08 3.65
C PRO A 306 31.01 -5.04 3.36
N ALA A 307 30.41 -6.23 3.22
CA ALA A 307 28.97 -6.39 3.07
C ALA A 307 28.25 -5.86 4.33
N GLY A 308 27.47 -4.80 4.15
CA GLY A 308 26.62 -4.24 5.21
C GLY A 308 25.29 -4.98 5.32
N ASN A 309 24.95 -5.34 6.55
CA ASN A 309 23.67 -5.92 7.00
C ASN A 309 22.46 -5.01 6.77
#